data_AF-A0A0K8JDI7-F1
#
_entry.id   AF-A0A0K8JDI7-F1
#
_cell.length_a   1.000
_cell.length_b   1.000
_cell.length_c   1.000
_cell.angle_alpha   90.00
_cell.angle_beta   90.00
_cell.angle_gamma   90.00
#
_symmetry.space_group_name_H-M   'P 1'
#
loop_
_entity.id
_entity.type
_entity.pdbx_description
1 polymer ?
#
loop_
_entity_poly.entity_id
_entity_poly.type
_entity_poly.pdbx_seq_one_letter_code
_entity_poly.pdbx_strand_id
1 'polypeptide(L)' 'MPTFGERLNYLRKANKLKAEELADIVGVKRRIIFLYEKNESKPSYDVLIALANYFNVSLDYLVGFSDNPRRNK' A
#
# COMPACT_ATOMS: atom_id res chain seq x y z
N MET A 1 2.73 8.56 -13.43
CA MET A 1 2.82 8.22 -11.99
C MET A 1 2.52 6.75 -11.83
N PRO A 2 3.25 6.02 -10.96
CA PRO A 2 2.95 4.63 -10.66
C PRO A 2 1.55 4.50 -10.08
N THR A 3 0.86 3.43 -10.45
CA THR A 3 -0.45 3.08 -9.88
C THR A 3 -0.33 2.71 -8.40
N PHE A 4 -1.45 2.70 -7.68
CA PHE A 4 -1.50 2.21 -6.29
C PHE A 4 -0.87 0.82 -6.14
N GLY A 5 -1.23 -0.12 -7.02
CA GLY A 5 -0.71 -1.49 -6.97
C GLY A 5 0.81 -1.56 -7.17
N GLU A 6 1.33 -0.80 -8.12
CA GLU A 6 2.78 -0.72 -8.36
C GLU A 6 3.51 -0.11 -7.16
N ARG A 7 2.94 0.95 -6.57
CA ARG A 7 3.50 1.59 -5.37
C ARG A 7 3.49 0.65 -4.16
N LEU A 8 2.38 -0.05 -3.95
CA LEU A 8 2.24 -1.01 -2.86
C LEU A 8 3.26 -2.15 -2.99
N ASN A 9 3.41 -2.70 -4.20
CA ASN A 9 4.39 -3.75 -4.49
C ASN A 9 5.82 -3.27 -4.23
N TYR A 10 6.14 -2.05 -4.68
CA TYR A 10 7.42 -1.42 -4.41
C TYR A 10 7.69 -1.26 -2.90
N LEU A 11 6.75 -0.67 -2.16
CA LEU A 11 6.89 -0.45 -0.72
C LEU A 11 7.03 -1.77 0.06
N ARG A 12 6.23 -2.79 -0.30
CA ARG A 12 6.31 -4.11 0.33
C ARG A 12 7.69 -4.74 0.12
N LYS A 13 8.20 -4.72 -1.12
CA LYS A 13 9.52 -5.27 -1.46
C LYS A 13 10.66 -4.46 -0.82
N ALA A 14 10.57 -3.14 -0.79
CA ALA A 14 11.55 -2.27 -0.15
C ALA A 14 11.68 -2.55 1.36
N ASN A 15 10.57 -2.91 2.01
CA ASN A 15 10.54 -3.32 3.42
C ASN A 15 10.80 -4.83 3.62
N LYS A 16 11.15 -5.57 2.55
CA LYS A 16 11.42 -7.02 2.57
C LYS A 16 10.28 -7.88 3.12
N LEU A 17 9.05 -7.43 2.97
CA LEU A 17 7.87 -8.11 3.49
C LEU A 17 7.33 -9.15 2.49
N LYS A 18 6.89 -10.28 3.03
CA LYS A 18 6.02 -11.22 2.33
C LYS A 18 4.61 -10.63 2.24
N ALA A 19 3.86 -11.04 1.21
CA ALA A 19 2.46 -10.62 1.06
C ALA A 19 1.57 -11.04 2.23
N GLU A 20 1.94 -12.12 2.92
CA GLU A 20 1.25 -12.62 4.12
C GLU A 20 1.47 -11.69 5.32
N GLU A 21 2.72 -11.33 5.59
CA GLU A 21 3.08 -10.41 6.68
C GLU A 21 2.39 -9.05 6.52
N LEU A 22 2.39 -8.50 5.31
CA LEU A 22 1.67 -7.25 5.03
C LEU A 22 0.16 -7.40 5.23
N ALA A 23 -0.39 -8.55 4.87
CA ALA A 23 -1.82 -8.81 5.02
C ALA A 23 -2.22 -8.87 6.51
N ASP A 24 -1.41 -9.51 7.33
CA ASP A 24 -1.62 -9.59 8.79
C ASP A 24 -1.53 -8.21 9.44
N ILE A 25 -0.58 -7.38 9.02
CA ILE A 25 -0.41 -6.00 9.51
C ILE A 25 -1.65 -5.15 9.25
N VAL A 26 -2.27 -5.27 8.07
CA VAL A 26 -3.41 -4.43 7.68
C VAL A 26 -4.77 -5.14 7.84
N GLY A 27 -4.78 -6.34 8.43
CA GLY A 27 -6.00 -7.08 8.74
C GLY A 27 -6.75 -7.61 7.52
N VAL A 28 -6.05 -7.96 6.44
CA VAL A 28 -6.64 -8.54 5.22
C VAL A 28 -6.09 -9.93 4.93
N LYS A 29 -6.67 -10.63 3.94
CA LYS A 29 -6.14 -11.93 3.50
C LYS A 29 -4.97 -11.72 2.54
N ARG A 30 -3.95 -12.59 2.58
CA ARG A 30 -2.81 -12.60 1.64
C ARG A 30 -3.19 -12.44 0.17
N ARG A 31 -4.27 -13.10 -0.28
CA ARG A 31 -4.77 -13.00 -1.67
C ARG A 31 -5.15 -11.56 -2.04
N ILE A 32 -5.70 -10.81 -1.09
CA ILE A 32 -6.14 -9.43 -1.31
C ILE A 32 -4.94 -8.53 -1.60
N ILE A 33 -3.80 -8.72 -0.93
CA ILE A 33 -2.56 -7.98 -1.22
C ILE A 33 -2.14 -8.17 -2.68
N PHE A 34 -2.19 -9.39 -3.22
CA PHE A 34 -1.87 -9.61 -4.64
C PHE A 34 -2.86 -8.92 -5.59
N LEU A 35 -4.15 -8.89 -5.25
CA LEU A 35 -5.15 -8.18 -6.05
C LEU A 35 -4.91 -6.67 -6.02
N TYR A 36 -4.53 -6.12 -4.87
CA TYR A 36 -4.12 -4.73 -4.73
C TYR A 36 -2.90 -4.41 -5.59
N GLU A 37 -1.85 -5.24 -5.51
CA GLU A 37 -0.63 -5.06 -6.32
C GLU A 37 -0.87 -5.11 -7.83
N LYS A 38 -1.92 -5.83 -8.26
CA LYS A 38 -2.34 -5.92 -9.66
C LYS A 38 -3.39 -4.87 -10.06
N ASN A 39 -3.82 -4.00 -9.14
CA ASN A 39 -4.93 -3.06 -9.32
C ASN A 39 -6.28 -3.75 -9.67
N GLU A 40 -6.43 -5.03 -9.36
CA GLU A 40 -7.67 -5.81 -9.60
C GLU A 40 -8.70 -5.61 -8.47
N SER A 41 -8.27 -5.09 -7.33
CA SER A 41 -9.14 -4.76 -6.20
C SER A 41 -8.73 -3.41 -5.60
N LYS A 42 -9.71 -2.70 -5.05
CA LYS A 42 -9.47 -1.43 -4.35
C LYS A 42 -9.47 -1.68 -2.83
N PRO A 43 -8.47 -1.16 -2.11
CA PRO A 43 -8.48 -1.20 -0.64
C PRO A 43 -9.65 -0.38 -0.09
N SER A 44 -10.14 -0.77 1.09
CA SER A 44 -11.04 0.10 1.85
C SER A 44 -10.27 1.32 2.36
N TYR A 45 -11.02 2.35 2.77
CA TYR A 45 -10.44 3.54 3.37
C TYR A 45 -9.58 3.23 4.60
N ASP A 46 -10.04 2.32 5.45
CA ASP A 46 -9.30 1.91 6.66
C ASP A 46 -7.98 1.22 6.32
N VAL A 47 -7.99 0.33 5.30
CA VAL A 47 -6.77 -0.36 4.84
C VAL A 47 -5.79 0.64 4.20
N LEU A 48 -6.28 1.61 3.45
CA LEU A 48 -5.46 2.69 2.87
C LEU A 48 -4.74 3.49 3.96
N ILE A 49 -5.46 3.87 5.03
CA ILE A 49 -4.88 4.58 6.17
C ILE A 49 -3.85 3.69 6.87
N ALA A 50 -4.17 2.41 7.10
CA ALA A 50 -3.26 1.46 7.75
C ALA A 50 -1.96 1.30 6.96
N LEU A 51 -2.04 1.15 5.63
CA LEU A 51 -0.88 1.06 4.74
C LEU A 51 -0.05 2.35 4.77
N ALA A 52 -0.69 3.51 4.67
CA ALA A 52 0.01 4.79 4.70
C ALA A 52 0.69 5.05 6.05
N ASN A 53 0.07 4.66 7.16
CA ASN A 53 0.66 4.71 8.50
C ASN A 53 1.85 3.76 8.62
N TYR A 54 1.68 2.51 8.19
CA TYR A 54 2.71 1.48 8.30
C TYR A 54 3.97 1.84 7.51
N PHE A 55 3.81 2.29 6.26
CA PHE A 55 4.93 2.71 5.42
C PHE A 55 5.40 4.14 5.69
N ASN A 56 4.74 4.86 6.62
CA ASN A 56 5.00 6.26 6.95
C ASN A 56 5.06 7.18 5.70
N VAL A 57 4.08 7.02 4.81
CA VAL A 57 3.93 7.81 3.58
C VAL A 57 2.62 8.60 3.57
N SER A 58 2.51 9.59 2.68
CA SER A 58 1.24 10.25 2.39
C SER A 58 0.28 9.33 1.62
N LEU A 59 -1.03 9.57 1.77
CA LEU A 59 -2.03 8.88 0.96
C LEU A 59 -1.88 9.23 -0.52
N ASP A 60 -1.58 10.50 -0.84
CA ASP A 60 -1.35 10.97 -2.21
C ASP A 60 -0.20 10.19 -2.88
N TYR A 61 0.86 9.92 -2.13
CA TYR A 61 1.94 9.06 -2.60
C TYR A 61 1.46 7.64 -2.83
N LEU A 62 0.77 7.06 -1.85
CA LEU A 62 0.34 5.67 -1.90
C LEU A 62 -0.60 5.40 -3.08
N VAL A 63 -1.55 6.30 -3.37
CA VAL A 63 -2.53 6.14 -4.46
C VAL A 63 -2.03 6.58 -5.83
N GLY A 64 -0.81 7.13 -5.91
CA GLY A 64 -0.21 7.56 -7.17
C GLY A 64 -0.61 8.96 -7.64
N PHE A 65 -1.10 9.82 -6.75
CA PHE A 65 -1.46 11.22 -7.03
C PHE A 65 -0.26 12.19 -6.92
N SER A 66 0.77 11.82 -6.17
CA SER A 66 2.01 12.60 -6.01
C SER A 66 3.21 11.68 -5.93
N ASP A 67 4.39 12.07 -6.42
CA ASP A 67 5.64 11.33 -6.19
C ASP A 67 6.37 11.73 -4.91
N ASN A 68 5.81 12.65 -4.13
CA ASN A 68 6.35 13.05 -2.83
C ASN A 68 5.83 12.13 -1.71
N PRO A 69 6.66 11.26 -1.10
CA PRO A 69 6.23 10.38 -0.02
C PRO A 69 5.94 11.11 1.29
N ARG A 70 6.34 12.38 1.43
CA ARG A 70 6.19 13.11 2.69
C ARG A 70 4.73 13.30 3.06
N ARG A 71 4.41 12.97 4.31
CA ARG A 71 3.17 13.40 4.95
C ARG A 71 3.22 14.92 5.16
N ASN A 72 2.24 15.62 4.62
CA ASN A 72 1.93 16.96 5.06
C ASN A 72 1.23 16.81 6.42
N LYS A 73 1.98 17.04 7.50
CA LYS A 73 1.43 17.17 8.86
C LYS A 73 1.01 18.61 9.10
#